data_AF-A0A152AA67-F1
#
_entry.id   AF-A0A152AA67-F1
#
_cell.length_a   1.000
_cell.length_b   1.000
_cell.length_c   1.000
_cell.angle_alpha   90.00
_cell.angle_beta   90.00
_cell.angle_gamma   90.00
#
_symmetry.space_group_name_H-M   'P 1'
#
loop_
_entity.id
_entity.type
_entity.pdbx_description
1 polymer ?
#
loop_
_entity_poly.entity_id
_entity_poly.type
_entity_poly.pdbx_seq_one_letter_code
_entity_poly.pdbx_strand_id
1 'polypeptide(L)'
;MRTVIERYYTQLFIINCGGKEYEDFYINIHANELCIVGLAPTHPALKQTIKKITLRDNLLKSNVQGTKKRGGHSLFLDTNICEVTCTDQDQSQDHEFQIKNCLKGKLVELNKLLSSDPSLLQNYASTRGYLAIIETDEQPKADQSKGILTFEEYHTLRNLTITKGPVFQKDTEVGDDE
;
A
#
# COMPACT_ATOMS: atom_id res chain seq x y z
N MET A 1 0.95 22.57 3.82
CA MET A 1 1.45 22.04 2.53
C MET A 1 0.87 20.66 2.36
N ARG A 2 -0.14 20.50 1.48
CA ARG A 2 -0.64 19.16 1.12
C ARG A 2 0.54 18.26 0.75
N THR A 3 0.57 17.04 1.28
CA THR A 3 1.65 16.08 1.00
C THR A 3 1.71 15.80 -0.51
N VAL A 4 2.85 15.31 -1.02
CA VAL A 4 2.98 14.96 -2.45
C VAL A 4 1.90 13.94 -2.86
N ILE A 5 1.54 13.04 -1.94
CA ILE A 5 0.50 12.04 -2.14
C ILE A 5 -0.86 12.72 -2.35
N GLU A 6 -1.27 13.61 -1.45
CA GLU A 6 -2.55 14.34 -1.54
C GLU A 6 -2.69 15.24 -2.79
N ARG A 7 -1.57 15.62 -3.43
CA ARG A 7 -1.58 16.48 -4.62
C ARG A 7 -1.72 15.71 -5.92
N TYR A 8 -1.10 14.54 -6.01
CA TYR A 8 -0.93 13.82 -7.27
C TYR A 8 -1.61 12.44 -7.29
N TYR A 9 -2.11 11.98 -6.14
CA TYR A 9 -2.69 10.65 -6.01
C TYR A 9 -4.05 10.70 -5.31
N THR A 10 -4.96 9.86 -5.78
CA THR A 10 -6.16 9.48 -5.03
C THR A 10 -5.79 8.31 -4.12
N GLN A 11 -5.93 8.49 -2.80
CA GLN A 11 -5.61 7.46 -1.83
C GLN A 11 -6.86 6.67 -1.41
N LEU A 12 -6.83 5.36 -1.64
CA LEU A 12 -7.81 4.39 -1.16
C LEU A 12 -7.16 3.36 -0.24
N PHE A 13 -7.98 2.64 0.51
CA PHE A 13 -7.57 1.55 1.37
C PHE A 13 -8.42 0.32 1.09
N ILE A 14 -7.81 -0.85 1.09
CA ILE A 14 -8.53 -2.13 1.05
C ILE A 14 -8.36 -2.79 2.41
N ILE A 15 -9.49 -3.13 3.04
CA ILE A 15 -9.49 -3.72 4.37
C ILE A 15 -9.63 -5.25 4.33
N ASN A 16 -9.10 -5.90 5.37
CA ASN A 16 -9.26 -7.32 5.64
C ASN A 16 -8.97 -8.23 4.42
N CYS A 17 -7.89 -7.93 3.69
CA CYS A 17 -7.55 -8.67 2.48
C CYS A 17 -7.38 -10.18 2.77
N GLY A 18 -7.88 -11.01 1.86
CA GLY A 18 -7.85 -12.46 2.03
C GLY A 18 -8.72 -12.99 3.19
N GLY A 19 -9.65 -12.18 3.71
CA GLY A 19 -10.54 -12.56 4.82
C GLY A 19 -9.87 -12.52 6.19
N LYS A 20 -8.67 -11.94 6.30
CA LYS A 20 -7.92 -11.84 7.55
C LYS A 20 -8.06 -10.45 8.14
N GLU A 21 -8.35 -10.37 9.43
CA GLU A 21 -8.59 -9.10 10.10
C GLU A 21 -7.32 -8.24 10.12
N TYR A 22 -7.48 -6.94 9.81
CA TYR A 22 -6.41 -5.94 9.78
C TYR A 22 -5.30 -6.16 8.74
N GLU A 23 -5.35 -7.18 7.89
CA GLU A 23 -4.47 -7.26 6.71
C GLU A 23 -4.93 -6.23 5.67
N ASP A 24 -4.70 -4.96 5.99
CA ASP A 24 -5.16 -3.79 5.25
C ASP A 24 -4.04 -3.26 4.34
N PHE A 25 -4.42 -2.76 3.17
CA PHE A 25 -3.52 -2.19 2.16
C PHE A 25 -3.92 -0.75 1.86
N TYR A 26 -2.95 0.09 1.52
CA TYR A 26 -3.20 1.37 0.88
C TYR A 26 -2.95 1.26 -0.63
N ILE A 27 -3.66 2.09 -1.39
CA ILE A 27 -3.49 2.25 -2.84
C ILE A 27 -3.43 3.75 -3.14
N ASN A 28 -2.30 4.21 -3.65
CA ASN A 28 -2.15 5.56 -4.19
C ASN A 28 -2.29 5.50 -5.71
N ILE A 29 -3.39 6.05 -6.22
CA ILE A 29 -3.77 5.99 -7.63
C ILE A 29 -3.33 7.29 -8.30
N HIS A 30 -2.41 7.21 -9.26
CA HIS A 30 -2.02 8.35 -10.08
C HIS A 30 -2.96 8.53 -11.27
N ALA A 31 -3.01 9.75 -11.83
CA ALA A 31 -3.87 10.08 -12.97
C ALA A 31 -3.56 9.28 -14.26
N ASN A 32 -2.40 8.62 -14.35
CA ASN A 32 -2.00 7.77 -15.47
C ASN A 32 -2.28 6.26 -15.23
N GLU A 33 -3.21 5.94 -14.33
CA GLU A 33 -3.65 4.57 -14.02
C GLU A 33 -2.60 3.69 -13.33
N LEU A 34 -1.45 4.25 -12.96
CA LEU A 34 -0.48 3.59 -12.09
C LEU A 34 -0.95 3.66 -10.64
N CYS A 35 -1.01 2.49 -10.00
CA CYS A 35 -1.36 2.32 -8.61
C CYS A 35 -0.13 1.91 -7.82
N ILE A 36 0.26 2.69 -6.82
CA ILE A 36 1.29 2.32 -5.85
C ILE A 36 0.60 1.63 -4.68
N VAL A 37 1.00 0.39 -4.39
CA VAL A 37 0.37 -0.45 -3.37
C VAL A 37 1.37 -0.74 -2.25
N GLY A 38 0.90 -0.65 -1.01
CA GLY A 38 1.68 -1.03 0.18
C GLY A 38 0.81 -1.38 1.37
N LEU A 39 1.45 -1.77 2.48
CA LEU A 39 0.76 -2.13 3.72
C LEU A 39 0.22 -0.89 4.41
N ALA A 40 -1.05 -0.94 4.83
CA ALA A 40 -1.66 0.15 5.58
C ALA A 40 -1.16 0.16 7.04
N PRO A 41 -1.23 1.30 7.76
CA PRO A 41 -0.64 1.45 9.10
C PRO A 41 -1.14 0.44 10.15
N THR A 42 -2.35 -0.09 9.99
CA THR A 42 -2.92 -1.08 10.93
C THR A 42 -2.41 -2.51 10.73
N HIS A 43 -1.68 -2.77 9.64
CA HIS A 43 -1.30 -4.11 9.25
C HIS A 43 -0.48 -4.82 10.35
N PRO A 44 -0.83 -6.06 10.76
CA PRO A 44 -0.15 -6.77 11.85
C PRO A 44 1.36 -6.88 11.67
N ALA A 45 1.84 -7.12 10.44
CA ALA A 45 3.26 -7.18 10.13
C ALA A 45 4.04 -5.90 10.48
N LEU A 46 3.41 -4.72 10.43
CA LEU A 46 4.05 -3.44 10.78
C LEU A 46 4.11 -3.20 12.29
N LYS A 47 3.28 -3.89 13.08
CA LYS A 47 3.25 -3.78 14.55
C LYS A 47 4.36 -4.58 15.22
N GLN A 48 4.89 -5.58 14.52
CA GLN A 48 6.00 -6.42 14.98
C GLN A 48 7.32 -5.93 14.39
N THR A 49 8.44 -6.46 14.89
CA THR A 49 9.76 -6.13 14.33
C THR A 49 10.01 -6.98 13.10
N ILE A 50 10.11 -6.36 11.92
CA ILE A 50 10.40 -7.07 10.68
C ILE A 50 11.88 -7.45 10.62
N LYS A 51 12.15 -8.76 10.50
CA LYS A 51 13.50 -9.33 10.42
C LYS A 51 13.94 -9.59 8.99
N LYS A 52 13.03 -10.10 8.16
CA LYS A 52 13.32 -10.49 6.77
C LYS A 52 12.09 -10.33 5.90
N ILE A 53 12.33 -9.93 4.65
CA ILE A 53 11.30 -9.90 3.60
C ILE A 53 11.79 -10.72 2.42
N THR A 54 11.07 -11.79 2.10
CA THR A 54 11.35 -12.65 0.94
C THR A 54 10.36 -12.32 -0.16
N LEU A 55 10.83 -11.71 -1.24
CA LEU A 55 10.02 -11.42 -2.43
C LEU A 55 9.86 -12.71 -3.27
N ARG A 56 8.72 -12.88 -3.93
CA ARG A 56 8.48 -14.05 -4.80
C ARG A 56 9.32 -13.97 -6.08
N ASP A 57 10.16 -14.97 -6.31
CA ASP A 57 11.07 -15.07 -7.46
C ASP A 57 10.39 -14.94 -8.82
N ASN A 58 9.17 -15.46 -8.96
CA ASN A 58 8.39 -15.41 -10.19
C ASN A 58 8.07 -13.97 -10.60
N LEU A 59 7.88 -13.09 -9.61
CA LEU A 59 7.59 -11.67 -9.81
C LEU A 59 8.88 -10.86 -10.03
N LEU A 60 10.00 -11.29 -9.45
CA LEU A 60 11.31 -10.63 -9.66
C LEU A 60 11.81 -10.73 -11.11
N LYS A 61 11.40 -11.78 -11.83
CA LYS A 61 11.77 -12.05 -13.23
C LYS A 61 11.00 -11.19 -14.25
N SER A 62 10.01 -10.40 -13.82
CA SER A 62 9.30 -9.51 -14.75
C SER A 62 10.22 -8.35 -15.17
N ASN A 63 10.83 -8.46 -16.34
CA ASN A 63 11.58 -7.38 -16.96
C ASN A 63 10.65 -6.63 -17.91
N VAL A 64 9.95 -5.60 -17.41
CA VAL A 64 9.04 -4.78 -18.21
C VAL A 64 9.88 -3.77 -19.00
N GLN A 65 10.24 -4.10 -20.24
CA GLN A 65 10.94 -3.19 -21.16
C GLN A 65 10.10 -2.89 -22.40
N GLY A 66 10.15 -1.63 -22.84
CA GLY A 66 9.55 -1.14 -24.09
C GLY A 66 8.18 -0.48 -23.93
N THR A 67 7.86 0.42 -24.87
CA THR A 67 6.63 1.24 -24.95
C THR A 67 5.31 0.45 -24.97
N LYS A 68 5.35 -0.88 -25.14
CA LYS A 68 4.17 -1.77 -25.12
C LYS A 68 4.05 -2.60 -23.84
N LYS A 69 4.92 -2.40 -22.84
CA LYS A 69 4.92 -3.14 -21.55
C LYS A 69 4.77 -4.67 -21.74
N ARG A 70 5.36 -5.22 -22.81
CA ARG A 70 5.31 -6.66 -23.11
C ARG A 70 6.17 -7.40 -22.08
N GLY A 71 5.55 -8.23 -21.25
CA GLY A 71 6.25 -9.04 -20.23
C GLY A 71 5.85 -8.75 -18.78
N GLY A 72 4.92 -7.82 -18.52
CA GLY A 72 4.36 -7.62 -17.17
C GLY A 72 3.57 -8.84 -16.70
N HIS A 73 3.83 -9.27 -15.47
CA HIS A 73 3.11 -10.39 -14.87
C HIS A 73 1.69 -9.94 -14.49
N SER A 74 0.66 -10.66 -14.94
CA SER A 74 -0.71 -10.40 -14.51
C SER A 74 -0.86 -10.82 -13.05
N LEU A 75 -1.19 -9.87 -12.19
CA LEU A 75 -1.48 -10.09 -10.78
C LEU A 75 -2.97 -10.32 -10.56
N PHE A 76 -3.29 -11.32 -9.74
CA PHE A 76 -4.63 -11.61 -9.25
C PHE A 76 -4.70 -11.32 -7.75
N LEU A 77 -5.90 -11.25 -7.18
CA LEU A 77 -6.12 -10.91 -5.76
C LEU A 77 -5.56 -11.95 -4.77
N ASP A 78 -5.17 -13.13 -5.24
CA ASP A 78 -4.60 -14.19 -4.39
C ASP A 78 -3.11 -14.43 -4.66
N THR A 79 -2.51 -13.64 -5.57
CA THR A 79 -1.09 -13.77 -5.90
C THR A 79 -0.26 -13.35 -4.69
N ASN A 80 0.54 -14.27 -4.15
CA ASN A 80 1.51 -13.95 -3.10
C ASN A 80 2.60 -13.02 -3.66
N ILE A 81 2.80 -11.86 -3.02
CA ILE A 81 3.80 -10.86 -3.39
C ILE A 81 5.10 -11.15 -2.65
N CYS A 82 5.02 -11.25 -1.33
CA CYS A 82 6.17 -11.44 -0.46
C CYS A 82 5.78 -12.11 0.86
N GLU A 83 6.80 -12.65 1.52
CA GLU A 83 6.69 -13.25 2.83
C GLU A 83 7.49 -12.38 3.80
N VAL A 84 6.83 -11.89 4.84
CA VAL A 84 7.41 -11.01 5.86
C VAL A 84 7.59 -11.82 7.13
N THR A 85 8.84 -12.06 7.53
CA THR A 85 9.19 -12.70 8.78
C THR A 85 9.38 -11.62 9.84
N CYS A 86 8.53 -11.67 10.87
CA CYS A 86 8.59 -10.79 12.02
C CYS A 86 9.04 -11.56 13.26
N THR A 87 9.62 -10.84 14.23
CA THR A 87 9.88 -11.37 15.56
C THR A 87 8.98 -10.67 16.57
N ASP A 88 8.46 -11.45 17.52
CA ASP A 88 7.77 -10.86 18.66
C ASP A 88 8.71 -10.02 19.52
N GLN A 89 8.17 -9.12 20.33
CA GLN A 89 8.92 -8.23 21.21
C GLN A 89 9.80 -9.01 22.20
N ASP A 90 9.35 -10.20 22.61
CA ASP A 90 10.08 -11.10 23.51
C ASP A 90 11.09 -12.02 22.76
N GLN A 91 11.31 -11.80 21.45
CA GLN A 91 12.26 -12.52 20.59
C GLN A 91 12.20 -14.05 20.64
N SER A 92 11.08 -14.61 21.13
CA SER A 92 10.99 -16.02 21.47
C SER A 92 10.49 -16.89 20.32
N GLN A 93 9.77 -16.30 19.34
CA GLN A 93 9.22 -16.98 18.17
C GLN A 93 9.21 -16.05 16.94
N ASP A 94 9.56 -16.61 15.78
CA ASP A 94 9.42 -15.94 14.48
C ASP A 94 7.98 -16.18 13.96
N HIS A 95 7.33 -15.14 13.44
CA HIS A 95 6.01 -15.22 12.80
C HIS A 95 6.11 -14.81 11.33
N GLU A 96 5.42 -15.54 10.45
CA GLU A 96 5.48 -15.31 9.01
C GLU A 96 4.14 -14.83 8.46
N PHE A 97 4.16 -13.66 7.84
CA PHE A 97 3.01 -13.09 7.13
C PHE A 97 3.16 -13.30 5.62
N GLN A 98 2.22 -14.04 5.02
CA GLN A 98 2.11 -14.14 3.57
C GLN A 98 1.30 -12.95 3.03
N ILE A 99 1.98 -12.02 2.36
CA ILE A 99 1.37 -10.80 1.83
C ILE A 99 0.85 -11.08 0.43
N LYS A 100 -0.47 -11.23 0.33
CA LYS A 100 -1.18 -11.43 -0.93
C LYS A 100 -1.52 -10.09 -1.57
N ASN A 101 -1.55 -10.09 -2.88
CA ASN A 101 -1.87 -8.91 -3.68
C ASN A 101 -3.33 -8.47 -3.49
N CYS A 102 -3.59 -7.17 -3.37
CA CYS A 102 -4.94 -6.65 -3.17
C CYS A 102 -5.60 -6.10 -4.44
N LEU A 103 -4.88 -6.10 -5.59
CA LEU A 103 -5.34 -5.39 -6.79
C LEU A 103 -5.04 -6.14 -8.10
N LYS A 104 -6.06 -6.39 -8.91
CA LYS A 104 -5.88 -7.02 -10.24
C LYS A 104 -5.24 -6.02 -11.21
N GLY A 105 -4.20 -6.45 -11.92
CA GLY A 105 -3.54 -5.62 -12.93
C GLY A 105 -2.24 -6.21 -13.43
N LYS A 106 -1.46 -5.42 -14.17
CA LYS A 106 -0.12 -5.78 -14.62
C LYS A 106 0.91 -5.24 -13.65
N LEU A 107 1.77 -6.11 -13.13
CA LEU A 107 2.91 -5.70 -12.32
C LEU A 107 3.87 -4.88 -13.20
N VAL A 108 4.08 -3.62 -12.82
CA VAL A 108 5.06 -2.73 -13.44
C VAL A 108 6.39 -2.85 -12.70
N GLU A 109 6.35 -2.78 -11.38
CA GLU A 109 7.55 -2.82 -10.53
C GLU A 109 7.24 -3.47 -9.18
N LEU A 110 8.17 -4.30 -8.71
CA LEU A 110 8.20 -4.79 -7.34
C LEU A 110 9.35 -4.12 -6.61
N ASN A 111 9.15 -3.67 -5.37
CA ASN A 111 10.20 -2.99 -4.60
C ASN A 111 11.27 -3.98 -4.13
N LYS A 112 12.29 -4.19 -4.97
CA LYS A 112 13.39 -5.12 -4.73
C LYS A 112 14.24 -4.75 -3.51
N LEU A 113 14.20 -3.48 -3.10
CA LEU A 113 14.97 -2.98 -1.96
C LEU A 113 14.49 -3.57 -0.64
N LEU A 114 13.23 -4.04 -0.56
CA LEU A 114 12.68 -4.63 0.66
C LEU A 114 13.42 -5.90 1.10
N SER A 115 13.93 -6.70 0.16
CA SER A 115 14.72 -7.89 0.50
C SER A 115 16.12 -7.57 1.01
N SER A 116 16.71 -6.44 0.59
CA SER A 116 18.01 -5.99 1.07
C SER A 116 17.92 -5.14 2.34
N ASP A 117 16.83 -4.36 2.49
CA ASP A 117 16.61 -3.44 3.60
C ASP A 117 15.14 -3.54 4.09
N PRO A 118 14.85 -4.49 5.01
CA PRO A 118 13.52 -4.63 5.60
C PRO A 118 13.05 -3.40 6.40
N SER A 119 13.98 -2.54 6.82
CA SER A 119 13.64 -1.33 7.58
C SER A 119 12.82 -0.32 6.77
N LEU A 120 12.87 -0.42 5.44
CA LEU A 120 12.03 0.38 4.54
C LEU A 120 10.54 0.12 4.76
N LEU A 121 10.15 -1.14 4.89
CA LEU A 121 8.76 -1.50 5.17
C LEU A 121 8.37 -1.10 6.60
N GLN A 122 9.27 -1.29 7.57
CA GLN A 122 9.01 -0.95 8.98
C GLN A 122 8.79 0.55 9.20
N ASN A 123 9.70 1.38 8.70
CA ASN A 123 9.76 2.81 9.05
C ASN A 123 9.12 3.71 7.99
N TYR A 124 9.00 3.22 6.76
CA TYR A 124 8.60 4.03 5.61
C TYR A 124 7.52 3.36 4.74
N ALA A 125 6.67 2.50 5.33
CA ALA A 125 5.61 1.76 4.64
C ALA A 125 4.77 2.62 3.68
N SER A 126 4.39 3.83 4.10
CA SER A 126 3.55 4.75 3.32
C SER A 126 4.30 5.56 2.24
N THR A 127 5.63 5.43 2.15
CA THR A 127 6.46 6.18 1.19
C THR A 127 7.37 5.24 0.39
N ARG A 128 8.67 5.18 0.71
CA ARG A 128 9.67 4.35 0.00
C ARG A 128 9.55 2.84 0.29
N GLY A 129 8.76 2.47 1.30
CA GLY A 129 8.46 1.09 1.67
C GLY A 129 7.24 0.48 0.97
N TYR A 130 6.84 1.01 -0.19
CA TYR A 130 5.78 0.42 -1.02
C TYR A 130 6.15 -1.01 -1.44
N LEU A 131 5.14 -1.84 -1.72
CA LEU A 131 5.34 -3.23 -2.15
C LEU A 131 5.48 -3.32 -3.66
N ALA A 132 4.54 -2.73 -4.40
CA ALA A 132 4.46 -2.86 -5.85
C ALA A 132 3.84 -1.63 -6.52
N ILE A 133 4.19 -1.43 -7.78
CA ILE A 133 3.51 -0.52 -8.71
C ILE A 133 2.76 -1.38 -9.73
N ILE A 134 1.47 -1.16 -9.84
CA ILE A 134 0.54 -1.96 -10.65
C ILE A 134 -0.16 -1.03 -11.64
N GLU A 135 -0.22 -1.43 -12.90
CA GLU A 135 -1.09 -0.82 -13.90
C GLU A 135 -2.40 -1.61 -13.95
N THR A 136 -3.50 -0.96 -13.62
CA THR A 136 -4.82 -1.57 -13.63
C THR A 136 -5.53 -1.31 -14.95
N ASP A 137 -6.32 -2.27 -15.44
CA ASP A 137 -7.17 -2.05 -16.62
C ASP A 137 -8.32 -1.07 -16.31
N GLU A 138 -8.76 -1.01 -15.06
CA GLU A 138 -9.76 -0.05 -14.57
C GLU A 138 -9.28 0.57 -13.26
N GLN A 139 -9.40 1.89 -13.13
CA GLN A 139 -8.99 2.58 -11.91
C GLN A 139 -9.81 2.10 -10.70
N PRO A 140 -9.17 1.76 -9.57
CA PRO A 140 -9.87 1.43 -8.35
C PRO A 140 -10.76 2.59 -7.89
N LYS A 141 -11.94 2.26 -7.39
CA LYS A 141 -12.90 3.23 -6.84
C LYS A 141 -13.32 2.79 -5.46
N ALA A 142 -13.64 3.75 -4.60
CA ALA A 142 -14.22 3.47 -3.29
C ALA A 142 -15.51 2.66 -3.48
N ASP A 143 -15.61 1.56 -2.75
CA ASP A 143 -16.72 0.61 -2.77
C ASP A 143 -16.71 -0.13 -1.43
N GLN A 144 -17.49 0.39 -0.48
CA GLN A 144 -17.57 -0.17 0.87
C GLN A 144 -18.02 -1.63 0.87
N SER A 145 -18.86 -2.03 -0.10
CA SER A 145 -19.35 -3.42 -0.21
C SER A 145 -18.23 -4.41 -0.53
N LYS A 146 -17.14 -3.92 -1.13
CA LYS A 146 -15.92 -4.68 -1.44
C LYS A 146 -14.78 -4.40 -0.45
N GLY A 147 -15.04 -3.64 0.62
CA GLY A 147 -14.03 -3.24 1.59
C GLY A 147 -13.00 -2.24 1.03
N ILE A 148 -13.35 -1.48 -0.01
CA ILE A 148 -12.50 -0.43 -0.57
C ILE A 148 -12.98 0.92 -0.02
N LEU A 149 -12.16 1.54 0.81
CA LEU A 149 -12.49 2.74 1.58
C LEU A 149 -11.66 3.93 1.10
N THR A 150 -12.23 5.12 1.21
CA THR A 150 -11.50 6.37 1.14
C THR A 150 -10.60 6.56 2.36
N PHE A 151 -9.69 7.54 2.30
CA PHE A 151 -8.83 7.90 3.43
C PHE A 151 -9.62 8.17 4.71
N GLU A 152 -10.69 8.97 4.64
CA GLU A 152 -11.48 9.36 5.82
C GLU A 152 -12.25 8.18 6.41
N GLU A 153 -12.88 7.36 5.55
CA GLU A 153 -13.61 6.16 5.98
C GLU A 153 -12.69 5.16 6.66
N TYR A 154 -11.50 4.91 6.10
CA TYR A 154 -10.54 3.99 6.68
C TYR A 154 -10.02 4.49 8.04
N HIS A 155 -9.66 5.78 8.15
CA HIS A 155 -9.17 6.33 9.41
C HIS A 155 -10.26 6.33 10.48
N THR A 156 -11.50 6.64 10.10
CA THR A 156 -12.65 6.57 11.02
C THR A 156 -12.88 5.13 11.49
N LEU A 157 -12.91 4.16 10.56
CA LEU A 157 -13.13 2.75 10.88
C LEU A 157 -12.05 2.19 11.80
N ARG A 158 -10.79 2.59 11.61
CA ARG A 158 -9.63 2.10 12.36
C ARG A 158 -9.26 2.99 13.55
N ASN A 159 -10.06 3.99 13.88
CA ASN A 159 -9.81 4.97 14.95
C ASN A 159 -8.43 5.63 14.86
N LEU A 160 -8.02 5.97 13.64
CA LEU A 160 -6.76 6.66 13.35
C LEU A 160 -6.98 8.16 13.23
N THR A 161 -6.00 8.95 13.67
CA THR A 161 -6.05 10.40 13.52
C THR A 161 -5.99 10.80 12.04
N ILE A 162 -7.02 11.51 11.58
CA ILE A 162 -7.04 12.12 10.24
C ILE A 162 -6.09 13.33 10.28
N THR A 163 -4.84 13.11 9.90
CA THR A 163 -3.85 14.18 9.71
C THR A 163 -3.74 14.48 8.23
N LYS A 164 -4.56 15.42 7.74
CA LYS A 164 -4.34 16.00 6.41
C LYS A 164 -3.07 16.88 6.47
N GLY A 165 -2.35 16.98 5.36
CA GLY A 165 -1.13 17.80 5.29
C GLY A 165 -1.36 19.22 5.82
N PRO A 166 -0.31 19.94 6.28
CA PRO A 166 -0.46 21.14 7.09
C PRO A 166 -1.50 22.13 6.53
N VAL A 167 -2.52 22.43 7.35
CA VAL A 167 -3.54 23.46 7.09
C VAL A 167 -2.83 24.80 7.03
N PHE A 168 -2.96 25.52 5.92
CA PHE A 168 -2.38 26.85 5.81
C PHE A 168 -3.36 27.88 6.37
N GLN A 169 -2.85 28.93 7.01
CA GLN A 169 -3.68 30.02 7.56
C GLN A 169 -4.64 30.62 6.50
N LYS A 170 -4.23 30.65 5.22
CA LYS A 170 -5.06 31.12 4.11
C LYS A 170 -6.30 30.26 3.84
N ASP A 171 -6.29 28.98 4.24
CA ASP A 171 -7.45 28.09 4.13
C ASP A 171 -8.47 28.32 5.27
N THR A 172 -8.12 29.14 6.28
CA THR A 172 -8.99 29.45 7.44
C THR A 172 -9.67 30.82 7.31
N GLU A 173 -9.26 31.64 6.34
CA GLU A 173 -9.77 33.01 6.11
C GLU A 173 -10.81 33.09 4.97
N VAL A 174 -11.49 31.98 4.65
CA VAL A 174 -12.71 32.02 3.84
C VAL A 174 -13.88 31.64 4.74
N GLY A 175 -14.23 32.59 5.58
CA GLY A 175 -15.39 32.56 6.46
C GLY A 175 -16.01 33.95 6.50
N ASP A 176 -16.99 34.13 5.61
CA ASP A 176 -18.16 34.99 5.73
C ASP A 176 -17.94 36.47 6.10
N ASP A 177 -17.66 37.30 5.09
CA ASP A 177 -18.16 38.67 5.10
C ASP A 177 -19.41 38.73 4.20
N GLU A 178 -20.56 39.01 4.84
CA GLU A 178 -21.84 39.40 4.24
C GLU A 178 -21.73 40.61 3.29
#